data_AF-A0A2A3YCN6-F1
#
_entry.id   AF-A0A2A3YCN6-F1
#
_cell.length_a   1.000
_cell.length_b   1.000
_cell.length_c   1.000
_cell.angle_alpha   90.00
_cell.angle_beta   90.00
_cell.angle_gamma   90.00
#
_symmetry.space_group_name_H-M   'P 1'
#
loop_
_entity.id
_entity.type
_entity.pdbx_description
1 polymer ?
#
loop_
_entity_poly.entity_id
_entity_poly.type
_entity_poly.pdbx_seq_one_letter_code
_entity_poly.pdbx_strand_id
1 'polypeptide(L)'
;MNGYESSSSALAWLLWLAPLLTVVVAVIGAYVAVRTLQFRTKVDSAGQWWARVQNAIDHCLADNTREQNLGTTMLDHLQAQGEMPEGLDETQQREWQRINKMRWSVQPEDLLMIHGIVKDLALSQSKRLSSMGIRLNPEVRPEYDTLLRQAQLVLKIDAKLGREGDPEILKLLTAG
;
A
#
# COMPACT_ATOMS: atom_id res chain seq x y z
N MET A 1 -7.53 74.45 -6.02
CA MET A 1 -7.99 73.41 -6.96
C MET A 1 -6.78 72.61 -7.36
N ASN A 2 -6.59 71.38 -6.85
CA ASN A 2 -5.58 70.41 -7.29
C ASN A 2 -5.93 69.06 -6.63
N GLY A 3 -6.42 68.09 -7.40
CA GLY A 3 -6.84 66.81 -6.80
C GLY A 3 -7.39 65.75 -7.74
N TYR A 4 -7.11 65.79 -9.04
CA TYR A 4 -7.68 64.83 -10.00
C TYR A 4 -6.67 64.16 -10.96
N GLU A 5 -5.36 64.41 -10.86
CA GLU A 5 -4.38 63.78 -11.76
C GLU A 5 -3.77 62.45 -11.24
N SER A 6 -3.98 62.09 -9.97
CA SER A 6 -3.38 60.87 -9.39
C SER A 6 -4.13 59.57 -9.75
N SER A 7 -5.37 59.65 -10.24
CA SER A 7 -6.21 58.45 -10.46
C SER A 7 -6.01 57.80 -11.83
N SER A 8 -5.65 58.58 -12.85
CA SER A 8 -5.43 58.10 -14.23
C SER A 8 -4.13 57.34 -14.40
N SER A 9 -3.06 57.77 -13.73
CA SER A 9 -1.75 57.11 -13.75
C SER A 9 -1.75 55.78 -12.98
N ALA A 10 -2.48 55.70 -11.87
CA ALA A 10 -2.66 54.46 -11.10
C ALA A 10 -3.43 53.38 -11.89
N LEU A 11 -4.47 53.77 -12.63
CA LEU A 11 -5.22 52.86 -13.51
C LEU A 11 -4.38 52.39 -14.71
N ALA A 12 -3.58 53.28 -15.30
CA ALA A 12 -2.67 52.92 -16.40
C ALA A 12 -1.57 51.95 -15.96
N TRP A 13 -0.99 52.13 -14.76
CA TRP A 13 -0.03 51.20 -14.17
C TRP A 13 -0.64 49.83 -13.86
N LEU A 14 -1.87 49.79 -13.33
CA LEU A 14 -2.62 48.56 -13.10
C LEU A 14 -2.94 47.80 -14.40
N LEU A 15 -3.34 48.51 -15.45
CA LEU A 15 -3.60 47.93 -16.78
C LEU A 15 -2.31 47.41 -17.44
N TRP A 16 -1.16 48.04 -17.18
CA TRP A 16 0.13 47.57 -17.65
C TRP A 16 0.63 46.34 -16.90
N LEU A 17 0.32 46.22 -15.60
CA LEU A 17 0.60 45.02 -14.81
C LEU A 17 -0.39 43.87 -15.06
N ALA A 18 -1.59 44.17 -15.54
CA ALA A 18 -2.66 43.20 -15.78
C ALA A 18 -2.21 41.97 -16.60
N PRO A 19 -1.51 42.08 -17.75
CA PRO A 19 -1.04 40.91 -18.50
C PRO A 19 0.01 40.08 -17.76
N LEU A 20 0.78 40.70 -16.87
CA LEU A 20 1.78 39.99 -16.06
C LEU A 20 1.09 39.23 -14.92
N LEU A 21 0.06 39.84 -14.34
CA LEU A 21 -0.77 39.26 -13.28
C LEU A 21 -1.61 38.10 -13.81
N THR A 22 -2.16 38.18 -15.03
CA THR A 22 -2.86 37.06 -15.67
C THR A 22 -1.94 35.88 -15.93
N VAL A 23 -0.68 36.10 -16.35
CA VAL A 23 0.31 35.02 -16.51
C VAL A 23 0.62 34.37 -15.16
N VAL A 24 0.81 35.15 -14.10
CA VAL A 24 1.06 34.61 -12.75
C VAL A 24 -0.13 33.77 -12.27
N VAL A 25 -1.36 34.28 -12.42
CA VAL A 25 -2.58 33.54 -12.06
C VAL A 25 -2.72 32.26 -12.89
N ALA A 26 -2.42 32.31 -14.19
CA ALA A 26 -2.44 31.13 -15.05
C ALA A 26 -1.40 30.07 -14.61
N VAL A 27 -0.18 30.50 -14.25
CA VAL A 27 0.87 29.60 -13.75
C VAL A 27 0.47 28.96 -12.42
N ILE A 28 -0.09 29.74 -11.49
CA ILE A 28 -0.59 29.23 -10.20
C ILE A 28 -1.74 28.25 -10.43
N GLY A 29 -2.71 28.61 -11.29
CA GLY A 29 -3.84 27.75 -11.65
C GLY A 29 -3.38 26.43 -12.26
N ALA A 30 -2.42 26.47 -13.19
CA ALA A 30 -1.81 25.29 -13.79
C ALA A 30 -1.10 24.43 -12.74
N TYR A 31 -0.32 25.04 -11.83
CA TYR A 31 0.36 24.35 -10.76
C TYR A 31 -0.62 23.62 -9.81
N VAL A 32 -1.70 24.29 -9.39
CA VAL A 32 -2.74 23.70 -8.55
C VAL A 32 -3.43 22.55 -9.28
N ALA A 33 -3.78 22.73 -10.56
CA ALA A 33 -4.41 21.68 -11.36
C ALA A 33 -3.52 20.42 -11.49
N VAL A 34 -2.22 20.61 -11.77
CA VAL A 34 -1.26 19.50 -11.80
C VAL A 34 -1.17 18.83 -10.43
N ARG A 35 -1.09 19.61 -9.35
CA ARG A 35 -1.01 19.06 -8.00
C ARG A 35 -2.26 18.26 -7.63
N THR A 36 -3.45 18.75 -7.96
CA THR A 36 -4.72 18.04 -7.75
C THR A 36 -4.77 16.75 -8.57
N LEU A 37 -4.30 16.77 -9.83
CA LEU A 37 -4.20 15.56 -10.64
C LEU A 37 -3.27 14.53 -10.00
N GLN A 38 -2.11 14.95 -9.49
CA GLN A 38 -1.16 14.06 -8.81
C GLN A 38 -1.75 13.42 -7.56
N PHE A 39 -2.49 14.20 -6.76
CA PHE A 39 -3.20 13.67 -5.59
C PHE A 39 -4.28 12.67 -6.01
N ARG A 40 -5.08 13.00 -7.03
CA ARG A 40 -6.12 12.11 -7.54
C ARG A 40 -5.53 10.80 -8.04
N THR A 41 -4.46 10.82 -8.84
CA THR A 41 -3.81 9.59 -9.32
C THR A 41 -3.28 8.73 -8.19
N LYS A 42 -2.74 9.34 -7.13
CA LYS A 42 -2.28 8.59 -5.94
C LYS A 42 -3.44 7.96 -5.19
N VAL A 43 -4.51 8.73 -4.94
CA VAL A 43 -5.72 8.24 -4.26
C VAL A 43 -6.39 7.12 -5.06
N ASP A 44 -6.53 7.27 -6.37
CA ASP A 44 -7.07 6.22 -7.25
C ASP A 44 -6.20 4.96 -7.20
N SER A 45 -4.86 5.11 -7.18
CA SER A 45 -3.95 3.97 -7.05
C SER A 45 -4.04 3.28 -5.68
N ALA A 46 -4.27 4.04 -4.60
CA ALA A 46 -4.51 3.51 -3.27
C ALA A 46 -5.85 2.77 -3.19
N GLY A 47 -6.90 3.32 -3.80
CA GLY A 47 -8.21 2.67 -3.90
C GLY A 47 -8.16 1.36 -4.69
N GLN A 48 -7.40 1.31 -5.78
CA GLN A 48 -7.16 0.07 -6.52
C GLN A 48 -6.35 -0.95 -5.72
N TRP A 49 -5.35 -0.48 -4.97
CA TRP A 49 -4.60 -1.34 -4.06
C TRP A 49 -5.52 -1.94 -2.98
N TRP A 50 -6.36 -1.11 -2.36
CA TRP A 50 -7.33 -1.54 -1.36
C TRP A 50 -8.32 -2.56 -1.91
N ALA A 51 -8.87 -2.34 -3.11
CA ALA A 51 -9.76 -3.28 -3.76
C ALA A 51 -9.09 -4.66 -3.98
N ARG A 52 -7.79 -4.69 -4.28
CA ARG A 52 -7.03 -5.95 -4.41
C ARG A 52 -6.79 -6.60 -3.06
N VAL A 53 -6.51 -5.82 -2.03
CA VAL A 53 -6.37 -6.32 -0.64
C VAL A 53 -7.67 -6.94 -0.18
N GLN A 54 -8.81 -6.27 -0.38
CA GLN A 54 -10.12 -6.80 -0.05
C GLN A 54 -10.40 -8.10 -0.80
N ASN A 55 -10.15 -8.14 -2.11
CA ASN A 55 -10.30 -9.38 -2.89
C ASN A 55 -9.38 -10.52 -2.37
N ALA A 56 -8.16 -10.20 -1.94
CA ALA A 56 -7.25 -11.18 -1.35
C ALA A 56 -7.75 -11.69 0.01
N ILE A 57 -8.34 -10.81 0.84
CA ILE A 57 -8.96 -11.17 2.11
C ILE A 57 -10.19 -12.07 1.87
N ASP A 58 -11.03 -11.74 0.89
CA ASP A 58 -12.20 -12.54 0.55
C ASP A 58 -11.79 -13.97 0.15
N HIS A 59 -10.70 -14.12 -0.61
CA HIS A 59 -10.12 -15.43 -0.92
C HIS A 59 -9.52 -16.13 0.32
N CYS A 60 -8.91 -15.40 1.24
CA CYS A 60 -8.41 -15.95 2.51
C CYS A 60 -9.53 -16.48 3.41
N LEU A 61 -10.73 -15.91 3.33
CA LEU A 61 -11.89 -16.29 4.14
C LEU A 61 -12.74 -17.40 3.48
N ALA A 62 -12.42 -17.78 2.24
CA ALA A 62 -13.14 -18.85 1.55
C ALA A 62 -12.94 -20.21 2.25
N ASP A 63 -13.93 -21.10 2.12
CA ASP A 63 -13.89 -22.45 2.74
C ASP A 63 -12.86 -23.39 2.08
N ASN A 64 -12.37 -23.04 0.89
CA ASN A 64 -11.48 -23.87 0.09
C ASN A 64 -10.00 -23.53 0.33
N THR A 65 -9.20 -24.52 0.74
CA THR A 65 -7.75 -24.40 0.95
C THR A 65 -7.00 -23.80 -0.25
N ARG A 66 -7.44 -24.09 -1.48
CA ARG A 66 -6.83 -23.52 -2.70
C ARG A 66 -7.06 -22.01 -2.80
N GLU A 67 -8.25 -21.55 -2.46
CA GLU A 67 -8.60 -20.13 -2.47
C GLU A 67 -7.92 -19.39 -1.31
N GLN A 68 -7.84 -20.01 -0.13
CA GLN A 68 -7.10 -19.47 1.00
C GLN A 68 -5.61 -19.25 0.67
N ASN A 69 -5.01 -20.23 -0.02
CA ASN A 69 -3.63 -20.12 -0.51
C ASN A 69 -3.47 -19.04 -1.57
N LEU A 70 -4.46 -18.88 -2.47
CA LEU A 70 -4.47 -17.80 -3.44
C LEU A 70 -4.51 -16.44 -2.73
N GLY A 71 -5.43 -16.26 -1.79
CA GLY A 71 -5.55 -15.03 -0.99
C GLY A 71 -4.26 -14.70 -0.24
N THR A 72 -3.65 -15.69 0.41
CA THR A 72 -2.38 -15.53 1.15
C THR A 72 -1.24 -15.12 0.20
N THR A 73 -1.19 -15.70 -1.00
CA THR A 73 -0.19 -15.36 -2.03
C THR A 73 -0.41 -13.96 -2.58
N MET A 74 -1.67 -13.56 -2.77
CA MET A 74 -2.02 -12.20 -3.18
C MET A 74 -1.62 -11.18 -2.12
N LEU A 75 -1.87 -11.44 -0.84
CA LEU A 75 -1.43 -10.59 0.27
C LEU A 75 0.10 -10.48 0.33
N ASP A 76 0.83 -11.60 0.14
CA ASP A 76 2.30 -11.58 0.07
C ASP A 76 2.82 -10.70 -1.07
N HIS A 77 2.16 -10.73 -2.23
CA HIS A 77 2.51 -9.86 -3.35
C HIS A 77 2.17 -8.39 -3.07
N LEU A 78 1.00 -8.12 -2.49
CA LEU A 78 0.52 -6.77 -2.22
C LEU A 78 1.33 -6.04 -1.14
N GLN A 79 1.85 -6.76 -0.13
CA GLN A 79 2.74 -6.16 0.88
C GLN A 79 4.12 -5.78 0.34
N ALA A 80 4.55 -6.37 -0.78
CA ALA A 80 5.81 -6.04 -1.45
C ALA A 80 5.62 -4.94 -2.52
N GLN A 81 4.39 -4.46 -2.71
CA GLN A 81 4.09 -3.48 -3.74
C GLN A 81 4.70 -2.12 -3.36
N GLY A 82 5.62 -1.64 -4.20
CA GLY A 82 6.36 -0.41 -3.93
C GLY A 82 7.71 -0.64 -3.27
N GLU A 83 8.13 -1.90 -3.07
CA GLU A 83 9.51 -2.22 -2.71
C GLU A 83 10.39 -2.32 -3.96
N MET A 84 11.59 -1.76 -3.86
CA MET A 84 12.56 -1.81 -4.95
C MET A 84 13.11 -3.25 -5.07
N PRO A 85 13.06 -3.88 -6.26
CA PRO A 85 13.65 -5.19 -6.48
C PRO A 85 15.15 -5.19 -6.15
N GLU A 86 15.60 -6.23 -5.46
CA GLU A 86 17.02 -6.42 -5.19
C GLU A 86 17.78 -6.74 -6.50
N GLY A 87 18.99 -6.19 -6.67
CA GLY A 87 19.86 -6.49 -7.81
C GLY A 87 19.64 -5.64 -9.07
N LEU A 88 18.87 -4.55 -9.00
CA LEU A 88 18.74 -3.59 -10.10
C LEU A 88 19.99 -2.73 -10.25
N ASP A 89 20.42 -2.52 -11.51
CA ASP A 89 21.48 -1.57 -11.86
C ASP A 89 21.05 -0.10 -11.60
N GLU A 90 22.00 0.83 -11.44
CA GLU A 90 21.70 2.24 -11.11
C GLU A 90 20.74 2.91 -12.10
N THR A 91 20.85 2.54 -13.38
CA THR A 91 19.99 3.03 -14.45
C THR A 91 18.55 2.54 -14.28
N GLN A 92 18.39 1.24 -14.00
CA GLN A 92 17.11 0.59 -13.78
C GLN A 92 16.45 1.07 -12.47
N GLN A 93 17.23 1.34 -11.42
CA GLN A 93 16.72 1.93 -10.18
C GLN A 93 16.10 3.30 -10.42
N ARG A 94 16.75 4.17 -11.22
CA ARG A 94 16.20 5.50 -11.54
C ARG A 94 14.93 5.41 -12.37
N GLU A 95 14.85 4.48 -13.33
CA GLU A 95 13.64 4.25 -14.11
C GLU A 95 12.50 3.71 -13.25
N TRP A 96 12.79 2.73 -12.40
CA TRP A 96 11.84 2.17 -11.44
C TRP A 96 11.30 3.26 -10.50
N GLN A 97 12.17 4.12 -9.96
CA GLN A 97 11.77 5.24 -9.12
C GLN A 97 10.89 6.24 -9.88
N ARG A 98 11.20 6.55 -11.15
CA ARG A 98 10.37 7.46 -11.97
C ARG A 98 8.97 6.91 -12.19
N ILE A 99 8.86 5.62 -12.53
CA ILE A 99 7.58 4.96 -12.82
C ILE A 99 6.76 4.81 -11.52
N ASN A 100 7.42 4.47 -10.40
CA ASN A 100 6.72 4.19 -9.14
C ASN A 100 6.53 5.41 -8.23
N LYS A 101 7.09 6.59 -8.54
CA LYS A 101 6.89 7.85 -7.76
C LYS A 101 5.41 8.22 -7.57
N MET A 102 4.57 7.84 -8.54
CA MET A 102 3.14 8.12 -8.54
C MET A 102 2.29 6.95 -8.04
N ARG A 103 2.87 5.76 -7.86
CA ARG A 103 2.14 4.60 -7.37
C ARG A 103 2.03 4.64 -5.86
N TRP A 104 0.97 4.05 -5.34
CA TRP A 104 0.85 3.78 -3.91
C TRP A 104 2.03 2.94 -3.43
N SER A 105 2.69 3.43 -2.39
CA SER A 105 3.67 2.69 -1.61
C SER A 105 2.98 2.27 -0.33
N VAL A 106 3.04 0.98 0.00
CA VAL A 106 2.45 0.43 1.22
C VAL A 106 3.06 1.14 2.43
N GLN A 107 2.21 1.69 3.30
CA GLN A 107 2.64 2.37 4.51
C GLN A 107 2.76 1.38 5.68
N PRO A 108 3.49 1.71 6.77
CA PRO A 108 3.54 0.87 7.96
C PRO A 108 2.16 0.53 8.52
N GLU A 109 1.20 1.45 8.45
CA GLU A 109 -0.18 1.27 8.89
C GLU A 109 -0.91 0.20 8.07
N ASP A 110 -0.67 0.18 6.75
CA ASP A 110 -1.21 -0.83 5.83
C ASP A 110 -0.66 -2.22 6.16
N LEU A 111 0.65 -2.30 6.45
CA LEU A 111 1.31 -3.53 6.87
C LEU A 111 0.76 -4.04 8.19
N LEU A 112 0.50 -3.15 9.16
CA LEU A 112 -0.11 -3.53 10.45
C LEU A 112 -1.47 -4.16 10.28
N MET A 113 -2.27 -3.61 9.36
CA MET A 113 -3.59 -4.13 9.07
C MET A 113 -3.51 -5.52 8.41
N ILE A 114 -2.68 -5.69 7.38
CA ILE A 114 -2.46 -7.00 6.74
C ILE A 114 -1.95 -8.01 7.78
N HIS A 115 -0.99 -7.61 8.62
CA HIS A 115 -0.47 -8.42 9.71
C HIS A 115 -1.60 -8.92 10.63
N GLY A 116 -2.46 -8.03 11.11
CA GLY A 116 -3.56 -8.40 12.01
C GLY A 116 -4.49 -9.44 11.38
N ILE A 117 -4.86 -9.24 10.12
CA ILE A 117 -5.75 -10.16 9.39
C ILE A 117 -5.10 -11.53 9.19
N VAL A 118 -3.86 -11.58 8.70
CA VAL A 118 -3.17 -12.84 8.44
C VAL A 118 -2.87 -13.59 9.74
N LYS A 119 -2.54 -12.87 10.82
CA LYS A 119 -2.35 -13.45 12.16
C LYS A 119 -3.64 -14.11 12.64
N ASP A 120 -4.77 -13.41 12.58
CA ASP A 120 -6.05 -13.95 13.03
C ASP A 120 -6.46 -15.18 12.20
N LEU A 121 -6.22 -15.16 10.89
CA LEU A 121 -6.42 -16.31 10.01
C LEU A 121 -5.57 -17.51 10.44
N ALA A 122 -4.25 -17.33 10.62
CA ALA A 122 -3.35 -18.40 11.03
C ALA A 122 -3.75 -19.00 12.39
N LEU A 123 -4.08 -18.17 13.38
CA LEU A 123 -4.49 -18.61 14.71
C LEU A 123 -5.84 -19.33 14.67
N SER A 124 -6.81 -18.84 13.89
CA SER A 124 -8.12 -19.47 13.74
C SER A 124 -8.01 -20.86 13.09
N GLN A 125 -7.16 -20.98 12.07
CA GLN A 125 -6.90 -22.23 11.37
C GLN A 125 -6.17 -23.23 12.26
N SER A 126 -5.18 -22.79 13.05
CA SER A 126 -4.53 -23.63 14.07
C SER A 126 -5.52 -24.18 15.10
N LYS A 127 -6.41 -23.32 15.63
CA LYS A 127 -7.46 -23.73 16.58
C LYS A 127 -8.40 -24.75 15.96
N ARG A 128 -8.81 -24.54 14.70
CA ARG A 128 -9.66 -25.48 13.96
C ARG A 128 -8.99 -26.84 13.80
N LEU A 129 -7.76 -26.88 13.31
CA LEU A 129 -6.99 -28.13 13.15
C LEU A 129 -6.80 -28.86 14.49
N SER A 130 -6.46 -28.11 15.54
CA SER A 130 -6.33 -28.64 16.91
C SER A 130 -7.65 -29.24 17.42
N SER A 131 -8.79 -28.58 17.16
CA SER A 131 -10.12 -29.07 17.57
C SER A 131 -10.56 -30.34 16.84
N MET A 132 -10.04 -30.57 15.63
CA MET A 132 -10.28 -31.79 14.86
C MET A 132 -9.38 -32.95 15.29
N GLY A 133 -8.54 -32.77 16.32
CA GLY A 133 -7.60 -33.78 16.81
C GLY A 133 -6.50 -34.13 15.80
N ILE A 134 -6.28 -33.26 14.80
CA ILE A 134 -5.30 -33.48 13.74
C ILE A 134 -3.93 -33.12 14.31
N ARG A 135 -3.04 -34.11 14.43
CA ARG A 135 -1.63 -33.84 14.66
C ARG A 135 -1.08 -33.12 13.43
N LEU A 136 -0.38 -32.01 13.66
CA LEU A 136 0.31 -31.22 12.65
C LEU A 136 1.33 -32.13 11.95
N ASN A 137 0.94 -32.72 10.82
CA ASN A 137 1.83 -33.52 9.98
C ASN A 137 1.84 -32.92 8.57
N PRO A 138 2.93 -32.25 8.17
CA PRO A 138 3.03 -31.56 6.87
C PRO A 138 2.88 -32.48 5.67
N GLU A 139 3.21 -33.76 5.79
CA GLU A 139 3.23 -34.67 4.65
C GLU A 139 1.83 -35.15 4.22
N VAL A 140 0.79 -34.88 5.02
CA VAL A 140 -0.51 -35.55 4.86
C VAL A 140 -1.62 -34.60 4.43
N ARG A 141 -1.53 -33.27 4.67
CA ARG A 141 -2.66 -32.36 4.38
C ARG A 141 -2.27 -30.95 3.87
N PRO A 142 -2.93 -30.47 2.79
CA PRO A 142 -2.68 -29.14 2.23
C PRO A 142 -3.10 -27.99 3.17
N GLU A 143 -3.97 -28.27 4.15
CA GLU A 143 -4.43 -27.30 5.16
C GLU A 143 -3.28 -26.85 6.09
N TYR A 144 -2.28 -27.71 6.30
CA TYR A 144 -1.11 -27.40 7.11
C TYR A 144 -0.11 -26.50 6.35
N ASP A 145 0.07 -26.73 5.04
CA ASP A 145 0.88 -25.84 4.21
C ASP A 145 0.30 -24.42 4.17
N THR A 146 -1.03 -24.29 4.13
CA THR A 146 -1.71 -22.99 4.21
C THR A 146 -1.42 -22.28 5.52
N LEU A 147 -1.53 -22.99 6.64
CA LEU A 147 -1.18 -22.47 7.97
C LEU A 147 0.27 -21.97 8.01
N LEU A 148 1.22 -22.78 7.53
CA LEU A 148 2.64 -22.41 7.50
C LEU A 148 2.90 -21.17 6.64
N ARG A 149 2.27 -21.06 5.47
CA ARG A 149 2.41 -19.88 4.60
C ARG A 149 1.85 -18.62 5.26
N GLN A 150 0.70 -18.71 5.92
CA GLN A 150 0.13 -17.58 6.67
C GLN A 150 1.06 -17.17 7.81
N ALA A 151 1.58 -18.12 8.58
CA ALA A 151 2.55 -17.87 9.66
C ALA A 151 3.84 -17.22 9.15
N GLN A 152 4.39 -17.70 8.03
CA GLN A 152 5.57 -17.11 7.38
C GLN A 152 5.31 -15.68 6.90
N LEU A 153 4.12 -15.42 6.33
CA LEU A 153 3.73 -14.08 5.91
C LEU A 153 3.66 -13.11 7.09
N VAL A 154 3.13 -13.54 8.24
CA VAL A 154 3.11 -12.73 9.46
C VAL A 154 4.53 -12.35 9.90
N LEU A 155 5.45 -13.33 9.98
CA LEU A 155 6.84 -13.07 10.37
C LEU A 155 7.57 -12.16 9.37
N LYS A 156 7.28 -12.31 8.07
CA LYS A 156 7.82 -11.43 7.03
C LYS A 156 7.35 -9.99 7.23
N ILE A 157 6.09 -9.78 7.61
CA ILE A 157 5.57 -8.45 7.92
C ILE A 157 6.17 -7.92 9.23
N ASP A 158 6.33 -8.74 10.26
CA ASP A 158 7.00 -8.36 11.51
C ASP A 158 8.43 -7.87 11.26
N ALA A 159 9.19 -8.59 10.42
CA ALA A 159 10.52 -8.17 10.01
C ALA A 159 10.52 -6.80 9.32
N LYS A 160 9.54 -6.53 8.44
CA LYS A 160 9.39 -5.23 7.78
C LYS A 160 9.02 -4.11 8.75
N LEU A 161 8.24 -4.42 9.78
CA LEU A 161 7.83 -3.48 10.82
C LEU A 161 8.91 -3.30 11.91
N GLY A 162 10.03 -4.04 11.84
CA GLY A 162 11.07 -4.04 12.86
C GLY A 162 10.62 -4.61 14.21
N ARG A 163 9.63 -5.51 14.20
CA ARG A 163 9.09 -6.16 15.39
C ARG A 163 9.76 -7.51 15.62
N GLU A 164 9.91 -7.88 16.88
CA GLU A 164 10.23 -9.27 17.23
C GLU A 164 9.04 -10.16 16.84
N GLY A 165 9.32 -11.30 16.20
CA GLY A 165 8.30 -12.19 15.68
C GLY A 165 7.33 -12.67 16.76
N ASP A 166 6.04 -12.70 16.44
CA ASP A 166 5.01 -13.07 17.40
C ASP A 166 5.25 -14.49 17.98
N PRO A 167 5.33 -14.65 19.31
CA PRO A 167 5.62 -15.94 19.94
C PRO A 167 4.55 -17.00 19.69
N GLU A 168 3.29 -16.61 19.45
CA GLU A 168 2.23 -17.56 19.09
C GLU A 168 2.44 -18.12 17.68
N ILE A 169 2.86 -17.27 16.75
CA ILE A 169 3.16 -17.67 15.36
C ILE A 169 4.44 -18.51 15.30
N LEU A 170 5.47 -18.13 16.06
CA LEU A 170 6.70 -18.92 16.18
C LEU A 170 6.41 -20.33 16.70
N LYS A 171 5.51 -20.48 17.68
CA LYS A 171 5.08 -21.79 18.17
C LYS A 171 4.46 -22.64 17.07
N LEU A 172 3.64 -22.06 16.19
CA LEU A 172 3.03 -22.77 15.06
C LEU A 172 4.08 -23.34 14.08
N LEU A 173 5.17 -22.61 13.86
CA LEU A 173 6.25 -23.05 12.98
C LEU A 173 7.15 -24.12 13.61
N THR A 174 7.30 -24.10 14.94
CA THR A 174 8.12 -25.09 15.67
C THR A 174 7.34 -26.34 16.11
N ALA A 175 6.01 -26.32 16.01
CA ALA A 175 5.13 -27.42 16.45
C ALA A 175 4.80 -28.45 15.35
N GLY A 176 5.34 -28.27 14.14
CA GLY A 176 5.35 -29.29 13.07
C GLY A 176 6.60 -30.12 13.08
#